data_AF-K7FS72-F1
#
_entry.id   AF-K7FS72-F1
#
_cell.length_a   1.000
_cell.length_b   1.000
_cell.length_c   1.000
_cell.angle_alpha   90.00
_cell.angle_beta   90.00
_cell.angle_gamma   90.00
#
_symmetry.space_group_name_H-M   'P 1'
#
loop_
_entity.id
_entity.type
_entity.pdbx_description
1 polymer ?
#
loop_
_entity_poly.entity_id
_entity_poly.type
_entity_poly.pdbx_seq_one_letter_code
_entity_poly.pdbx_strand_id
1 'polypeptide(L)'
;MFFFSHREKLASYFTNDKEFKPWDFQSNMVFARFDLFLNRLVKIEDIFVIMFEFQKLEKLEFGGVKGKTLSEQIYRMNEEFIESCKVFKEKTYDPSDFHNMVTLQFLY
;
A
#
# COMPACT_ATOMS: atom_id res chain seq x y z
N MET A 1 -13.77 8.43 -6.18
CA MET A 1 -14.10 9.01 -7.52
C MET A 1 -15.50 8.61 -8.00
N PHE A 2 -15.87 7.32 -8.01
CA PHE A 2 -17.18 6.85 -8.49
C PHE A 2 -18.39 7.40 -7.71
N PHE A 3 -18.33 7.41 -6.38
CA PHE A 3 -19.40 7.96 -5.53
C PHE A 3 -19.74 9.42 -5.87
N PHE A 4 -18.73 10.29 -5.93
CA PHE A 4 -18.93 11.71 -6.22
C PHE A 4 -19.52 11.92 -7.62
N SER A 5 -19.03 11.18 -8.62
CA SER A 5 -19.59 11.24 -9.98
C SER A 5 -21.04 10.75 -10.07
N HIS A 6 -21.46 9.81 -9.21
CA HIS A 6 -22.86 9.36 -9.14
C HIS A 6 -23.73 10.34 -8.36
N ARG A 7 -23.19 10.94 -7.29
CA ARG A 7 -23.89 11.95 -6.50
C ARG A 7 -24.27 13.17 -7.35
N GLU A 8 -23.41 13.60 -8.26
CA GLU A 8 -23.70 14.71 -9.20
C GLU A 8 -24.82 14.36 -10.18
N LYS A 9 -24.91 13.09 -10.62
CA LYS A 9 -25.93 12.62 -11.56
C LYS A 9 -27.26 12.26 -10.90
N LEU A 10 -27.33 12.22 -9.57
CA LEU A 10 -28.53 11.80 -8.82
C LEU A 10 -29.78 12.55 -9.24
N ALA A 11 -29.68 13.87 -9.44
CA ALA A 11 -30.81 14.70 -9.84
C ALA A 11 -31.42 14.28 -11.19
N SER A 12 -30.60 13.76 -12.12
CA SER A 12 -31.06 13.34 -13.46
C SER A 12 -31.92 12.08 -13.45
N TYR A 13 -31.93 11.31 -12.36
CA TYR A 13 -32.76 10.11 -12.22
C TYR A 13 -34.20 10.40 -11.78
N PHE A 14 -34.49 11.63 -11.34
CA PHE A 14 -35.82 12.05 -10.91
C PHE A 14 -36.47 12.87 -12.03
N THR A 15 -37.31 12.21 -12.84
CA THR A 15 -37.95 12.80 -14.03
C THR A 15 -39.45 13.05 -13.90
N ASN A 16 -40.05 12.72 -12.77
CA ASN A 16 -41.46 12.98 -12.45
C ASN A 16 -41.51 13.85 -11.20
N ASP A 17 -42.60 14.62 -10.98
CA ASP A 17 -42.86 15.65 -9.95
C ASP A 17 -42.59 15.30 -8.46
N LYS A 18 -41.85 14.23 -8.18
CA LYS A 18 -41.27 13.89 -6.89
C LYS A 18 -40.08 14.81 -6.58
N GLU A 19 -40.15 15.45 -5.43
CA GLU A 19 -39.08 16.27 -4.87
C GLU A 19 -37.76 15.48 -4.77
N PHE A 20 -36.71 15.98 -5.42
CA PHE A 20 -35.37 15.42 -5.35
C PHE A 20 -34.75 15.69 -3.97
N LYS A 21 -34.36 14.62 -3.26
CA LYS A 21 -33.58 14.72 -2.02
C LYS A 21 -32.13 14.33 -2.29
N PRO A 22 -31.18 15.29 -2.29
CA PRO A 22 -29.77 14.98 -2.42
C PRO A 22 -29.28 14.20 -1.19
N TRP A 23 -28.27 13.37 -1.37
CA TRP A 23 -27.53 12.81 -0.24
C TRP A 23 -26.82 13.94 0.50
N ASP A 24 -27.21 14.19 1.75
CA ASP A 24 -26.75 15.29 2.61
C ASP A 24 -25.79 14.85 3.73
N PHE A 25 -25.48 13.55 3.81
CA PHE A 25 -24.50 13.04 4.77
C PHE A 25 -23.09 13.55 4.47
N GLN A 26 -22.30 13.73 5.52
CA GLN A 26 -20.87 14.02 5.37
C GLN A 26 -20.15 12.77 4.86
N SER A 27 -19.34 12.92 3.79
CA SER A 27 -18.70 11.77 3.13
C SER A 27 -17.79 10.97 4.07
N ASN A 28 -17.12 11.61 5.03
CA ASN A 28 -16.32 10.93 6.05
C ASN A 28 -17.14 9.92 6.88
N MET A 29 -18.41 10.21 7.19
CA MET A 29 -19.26 9.28 7.96
C MET A 29 -19.51 7.95 7.23
N VAL A 30 -19.44 7.97 5.91
CA VAL A 30 -19.68 6.78 5.07
C VAL A 30 -18.37 6.14 4.63
N PHE A 31 -17.36 6.94 4.31
CA PHE A 31 -16.12 6.45 3.69
C PHE A 31 -14.93 6.31 4.65
N ALA A 32 -14.98 6.83 5.88
CA ALA A 32 -13.80 6.80 6.77
C ALA A 32 -13.19 5.39 6.93
N ARG A 33 -14.03 4.36 7.12
CA ARG A 33 -13.55 2.97 7.21
C ARG A 33 -12.90 2.49 5.92
N PHE A 34 -13.49 2.84 4.78
CA PHE A 34 -12.98 2.47 3.46
C PHE A 34 -11.68 3.20 3.14
N ASP A 35 -11.58 4.48 3.49
CA ASP A 35 -10.38 5.29 3.32
C ASP A 35 -9.21 4.74 4.16
N LEU A 36 -9.47 4.34 5.40
CA LEU A 36 -8.45 3.67 6.25
C LEU A 36 -7.95 2.37 5.62
N PHE A 37 -8.85 1.56 5.07
CA PHE A 37 -8.49 0.33 4.36
C PHE A 37 -7.69 0.60 3.08
N LEU A 38 -8.09 1.58 2.27
CA LEU A 38 -7.33 1.96 1.07
C LEU A 38 -5.94 2.48 1.42
N ASN A 39 -5.84 3.36 2.41
CA ASN A 39 -4.54 3.86 2.89
C ASN A 39 -3.64 2.72 3.36
N ARG A 40 -4.23 1.66 3.92
CA ARG A 40 -3.50 0.45 4.30
C ARG A 40 -3.00 -0.33 3.08
N LEU A 41 -3.82 -0.49 2.06
CA LEU A 41 -3.43 -1.17 0.82
C LEU A 41 -2.30 -0.42 0.09
N VAL A 42 -2.35 0.91 0.04
CA VAL A 42 -1.25 1.72 -0.56
C VAL A 42 0.08 1.45 0.15
N LYS A 43 0.09 1.39 1.49
CA LYS A 43 1.31 1.06 2.24
C LYS A 43 1.83 -0.35 1.95
N ILE A 44 0.92 -1.31 1.78
CA ILE A 44 1.29 -2.69 1.42
C ILE A 44 1.89 -2.71 0.01
N GLU A 45 1.29 -1.99 -0.93
CA GLU A 45 1.80 -1.82 -2.29
C GLU A 45 3.21 -1.23 -2.28
N ASP A 46 3.43 -0.14 -1.55
CA ASP A 46 4.76 0.50 -1.41
C ASP A 46 5.82 -0.49 -0.92
N ILE A 47 5.48 -1.32 0.08
CA ILE A 47 6.38 -2.36 0.58
C ILE A 47 6.71 -3.37 -0.52
N PHE A 48 5.72 -3.85 -1.28
CA PHE A 48 5.94 -4.81 -2.36
C PHE A 48 6.78 -4.21 -3.50
N VAL A 49 6.58 -2.93 -3.84
CA VAL A 49 7.40 -2.23 -4.83
C VAL A 49 8.86 -2.19 -4.37
N ILE A 50 9.11 -1.81 -3.12
CA ILE A 50 10.47 -1.81 -2.55
C ILE A 50 11.06 -3.22 -2.58
N MET A 51 10.31 -4.23 -2.14
CA MET A 51 10.79 -5.62 -2.14
C MET A 51 11.15 -6.11 -3.55
N PHE A 52 10.32 -5.77 -4.54
CA PHE A 52 10.54 -6.15 -5.93
C PHE A 52 11.80 -5.49 -6.51
N GLU A 53 12.05 -4.22 -6.18
CA GLU A 53 13.28 -3.52 -6.58
C GLU A 53 14.53 -4.14 -5.96
N PHE A 54 14.48 -4.49 -4.66
CA PHE A 54 15.61 -5.11 -3.97
C PHE A 54 15.90 -6.54 -4.42
N GLN A 55 14.90 -7.27 -4.93
CA GLN A 55 15.11 -8.60 -5.51
C GLN A 55 16.09 -8.56 -6.72
N LYS A 56 16.26 -7.40 -7.37
CA LYS A 56 17.23 -7.24 -8.46
C LYS A 56 18.68 -7.36 -7.98
N LEU A 57 18.96 -7.13 -6.69
CA LEU A 57 20.30 -7.26 -6.10
C LEU A 57 20.85 -8.70 -6.20
N GLU A 58 19.98 -9.71 -6.12
CA GLU A 58 20.37 -11.12 -6.19
C GLU A 58 21.03 -11.50 -7.52
N LYS A 59 20.67 -10.81 -8.61
CA LYS A 59 21.14 -11.09 -9.97
C LYS A 59 22.30 -10.19 -10.39
N LEU A 60 22.78 -9.33 -9.50
CA LEU A 60 23.70 -8.26 -9.83
C LEU A 60 25.14 -8.72 -9.64
N GLU A 61 25.87 -8.83 -10.75
CA GLU A 61 27.25 -9.30 -10.76
C GLU A 61 28.20 -8.21 -11.29
N PHE A 62 29.37 -8.07 -10.67
CA PHE A 62 30.39 -7.12 -11.10
C PHE A 62 31.67 -7.80 -11.53
N GLY A 63 32.11 -7.48 -12.74
CA GLY A 63 33.43 -7.84 -13.24
C GLY A 63 34.53 -6.83 -12.89
N GLY A 64 35.77 -7.16 -13.26
CA GLY A 64 36.92 -6.26 -13.16
C GLY A 64 37.59 -6.21 -11.78
N VAL A 65 38.60 -5.36 -11.65
CA VAL A 65 39.53 -5.32 -10.49
C VAL A 65 38.82 -5.00 -9.16
N LYS A 66 37.71 -4.26 -9.22
CA LYS A 66 36.88 -3.93 -8.04
C LYS A 66 35.63 -4.80 -7.91
N GLY A 67 35.40 -5.72 -8.85
CA GLY A 67 34.18 -6.53 -8.92
C GLY A 67 33.95 -7.34 -7.65
N LYS A 68 35.01 -7.97 -7.12
CA LYS A 68 34.94 -8.75 -5.89
C LYS A 68 34.43 -7.95 -4.69
N THR A 69 35.00 -6.77 -4.43
CA THR A 69 34.59 -5.93 -3.30
C THR A 69 33.16 -5.44 -3.43
N LEU A 70 32.73 -5.09 -4.64
CA LEU A 70 31.38 -4.59 -4.88
C LEU A 70 30.33 -5.72 -4.79
N SER A 71 30.66 -6.91 -5.29
CA SER A 71 29.82 -8.11 -5.10
C SER A 71 29.67 -8.48 -3.62
N GLU A 72 30.74 -8.38 -2.83
CA GLU A 72 30.67 -8.59 -1.36
C GLU A 72 29.77 -7.54 -0.67
N GLN A 73 29.75 -6.29 -1.14
CA GLN A 73 28.85 -5.27 -0.62
C GLN A 73 27.39 -5.55 -0.95
N ILE A 74 27.08 -5.94 -2.20
CA ILE A 74 25.72 -6.33 -2.59
C ILE A 74 25.24 -7.54 -1.81
N TYR A 75 26.10 -8.54 -1.62
CA TYR A 75 25.74 -9.72 -0.85
C TYR A 75 25.31 -9.36 0.58
N ARG A 76 26.07 -8.49 1.27
CA ARG A 76 25.70 -7.99 2.61
C ARG A 76 24.37 -7.23 2.60
N MET A 77 24.19 -6.34 1.63
CA MET A 77 22.95 -5.57 1.50
C MET A 77 21.73 -6.48 1.25
N ASN A 78 21.90 -7.55 0.46
CA ASN A 78 20.84 -8.51 0.20
C ASN A 78 20.49 -9.33 1.46
N GLU A 79 21.49 -9.75 2.24
CA GLU A 79 21.27 -10.44 3.52
C GLU A 79 20.50 -9.56 4.52
N GLU A 80 20.89 -8.28 4.68
CA GLU A 80 20.19 -7.32 5.53
C GLU A 80 18.73 -7.11 5.10
N PHE A 81 18.50 -7.05 3.78
CA PHE A 81 17.16 -6.95 3.21
C PHE A 81 16.32 -8.21 3.46
N ILE A 82 16.89 -9.40 3.28
CA ILE A 82 16.21 -10.68 3.55
C ILE A 82 15.83 -10.79 5.03
N GLU A 83 16.72 -10.38 5.93
CA GLU A 83 16.45 -10.36 7.38
C GLU A 83 15.29 -9.41 7.70
N SER A 84 15.29 -8.22 7.12
CA SER A 84 14.18 -7.27 7.26
C SER A 84 12.86 -7.84 6.75
N CYS A 85 12.90 -8.64 5.68
CA CYS A 85 11.73 -9.32 5.13
C CYS A 85 11.16 -10.42 6.04
N LYS A 86 11.98 -11.07 6.88
CA LYS A 86 11.51 -12.14 7.79
C LYS A 86 10.48 -11.61 8.77
N VAL A 87 10.65 -10.37 9.23
CA VAL A 87 9.71 -9.70 10.13
C VAL A 87 8.29 -9.73 9.57
N PHE A 88 8.11 -9.56 8.26
CA PHE A 88 6.81 -9.61 7.59
C PHE A 88 6.29 -11.04 7.42
N LYS A 89 7.17 -12.01 7.14
CA LYS A 89 6.81 -13.43 6.98
C LYS A 89 6.36 -14.08 8.28
N GLU A 90 6.95 -13.68 9.40
CA GLU A 90 6.73 -14.28 10.72
C GLU A 90 5.57 -13.62 11.48
N LYS A 91 4.94 -12.56 10.93
CA LYS A 91 3.77 -11.96 11.56
C LYS A 91 2.59 -12.92 11.55
N THR A 92 1.91 -12.99 12.69
CA THR A 92 0.69 -13.79 12.89
C THR A 92 -0.60 -13.00 12.69
N TYR A 93 -0.50 -11.69 12.41
CA TYR A 93 -1.66 -10.82 12.22
C TYR A 93 -1.97 -10.61 10.72
N ASP A 94 -3.23 -10.32 10.40
CA ASP A 94 -3.67 -10.01 9.04
C ASP A 94 -3.10 -8.65 8.58
N PRO A 95 -2.25 -8.61 7.54
CA PRO A 95 -1.66 -7.36 7.06
C PRO A 95 -2.70 -6.39 6.49
N SER A 96 -3.89 -6.84 6.08
CA SER A 96 -4.95 -5.99 5.53
C SER A 96 -5.86 -5.36 6.59
N ASP A 97 -5.77 -5.81 7.85
CA ASP A 97 -6.55 -5.26 8.95
C ASP A 97 -6.02 -3.88 9.36
N PHE A 98 -6.81 -2.84 9.10
CA PHE A 98 -6.48 -1.45 9.41
C PHE A 98 -6.58 -1.11 10.91
N HIS A 99 -7.14 -1.99 11.75
CA HIS A 99 -7.10 -1.82 13.21
C HIS A 99 -5.76 -2.25 13.82
N ASN A 100 -4.98 -3.07 13.10
CA ASN A 100 -3.68 -3.53 13.56
C ASN A 100 -2.60 -2.46 13.32
N MET A 101 -2.30 -1.68 14.37
CA MET A 101 -1.33 -0.59 14.36
C MET A 101 0.14 -1.03 14.30
N VAL A 102 0.44 -2.34 14.41
CA VAL A 102 1.82 -2.88 14.47
C VAL A 102 2.65 -2.50 13.24
N THR A 103 2.01 -2.26 12.11
CA THR A 103 2.67 -1.98 10.82
C THR A 103 3.15 -0.54 10.72
N LEU A 104 2.67 0.36 11.58
CA LEU A 104 3.18 1.73 11.69
C LEU A 104 4.55 1.80 12.39
N GLN A 105 4.92 0.77 13.17
CA GLN A 105 6.20 0.73 13.88
C GLN A 105 7.38 0.34 12.98
N PHE A 106 7.15 -0.11 11.74
CA PHE A 106 8.20 -0.46 10.79
C PHE A 106 8.47 0.65 9.75
N LEU A 107 7.80 1.79 9.89
CA LEU A 107 7.94 2.98 9.02
C LEU A 107 8.64 4.16 9.72
N TYR A 108 9.16 3.94 10.94
CA TYR A 108 10.00 4.85 11.73
C TYR A 108 11.15 4.06 12.35
#